data_AF-A0A1F8MSU8-F1
#
_entry.id   AF-A0A1F8MSU8-F1
#
_cell.length_a   1.000
_cell.length_b   1.000
_cell.length_c   1.000
_cell.angle_alpha   90.00
_cell.angle_beta   90.00
_cell.angle_gamma   90.00
#
_symmetry.space_group_name_H-M   'P 1'
#
loop_
_entity.id
_entity.type
_entity.pdbx_description
1 polymer ?
#
loop_
_entity_poly.entity_id
_entity_poly.type
_entity_poly.pdbx_seq_one_letter_code
_entity_poly.pdbx_strand_id
1 'polypeptide(L)'
;MVTITAIPSAGYQFDHWEGPVASVAANPTSVTVDWPESTPPIEKTVTAFFMSSEIQYMLNVSQYGGTVSMRPLPSPNGYPINTTVTLTAYAQSGYSFSHWMGAISGVVNPSSLLIDSDKSVTAVFNPTVELASQPSDAGTVTLDPAQPAHGYPTATPVAVRAAASEGYRFDHWSGDLSGSQNPITIEIDSPKVITANFVKSTPFPWWWIPIGLVLLLSVFVIARLAYVLVTRRATED
;
A
#
# COMPACT_ATOMS: atom_id res chain seq x y z
N MET A 1 -41.47 39.48 -12.67
CA MET A 1 -40.31 39.54 -11.75
C MET A 1 -39.44 38.33 -12.00
N VAL A 2 -38.12 38.49 -11.95
CA VAL A 2 -37.12 37.44 -12.16
C VAL A 2 -36.36 37.24 -10.86
N THR A 3 -36.28 36.02 -10.34
CA THR A 3 -35.49 35.70 -9.15
C THR A 3 -34.05 35.43 -9.56
N ILE A 4 -33.11 36.02 -8.83
CA ILE A 4 -31.67 35.83 -8.99
C ILE A 4 -31.05 35.37 -7.67
N THR A 5 -30.08 34.47 -7.76
CA THR A 5 -29.37 33.91 -6.61
C THR A 5 -27.87 34.10 -6.82
N ALA A 6 -27.21 34.72 -5.85
CA ALA A 6 -25.75 34.77 -5.81
C ALA A 6 -25.24 33.48 -5.19
N ILE A 7 -24.27 32.84 -5.83
CA ILE A 7 -23.59 31.64 -5.30
C ILE A 7 -22.16 32.07 -4.99
N PRO A 8 -21.83 32.36 -3.72
CA PRO A 8 -20.47 32.73 -3.35
C PRO A 8 -19.48 31.62 -3.72
N SER A 9 -18.33 32.02 -4.22
CA SER A 9 -17.19 31.12 -4.39
C SER A 9 -16.68 30.65 -3.02
N ALA A 10 -15.95 29.53 -2.99
CA ALA A 10 -15.30 29.02 -1.79
C ALA A 10 -14.51 30.12 -1.06
N GLY A 11 -14.69 30.22 0.27
CA GLY A 11 -14.06 31.25 1.10
C GLY A 11 -14.67 32.65 1.02
N TYR A 12 -15.77 32.83 0.28
CA TYR A 12 -16.53 34.07 0.24
C TYR A 12 -17.96 33.85 0.73
N GLN A 13 -18.56 34.91 1.26
CA GLN A 13 -19.97 34.98 1.56
C GLN A 13 -20.62 36.12 0.76
N PHE A 14 -21.91 35.97 0.49
CA PHE A 14 -22.69 37.04 -0.12
C PHE A 14 -22.73 38.23 0.84
N ASP A 15 -22.39 39.40 0.34
CA ASP A 15 -22.41 40.64 1.10
C ASP A 15 -23.68 41.43 0.78
N HIS A 16 -23.82 41.91 -0.45
CA HIS A 16 -25.02 42.61 -0.91
C HIS A 16 -25.15 42.62 -2.45
N TRP A 17 -26.29 43.08 -2.97
CA TRP A 17 -26.53 43.40 -4.37
C TRP A 17 -26.52 44.91 -4.59
N GLU A 18 -26.00 45.36 -5.73
CA GLU A 18 -26.25 46.71 -6.25
C GLU A 18 -27.10 46.65 -7.52
N GLY A 19 -27.96 47.66 -7.71
CA GLY A 19 -28.85 47.78 -8.87
C GLY A 19 -30.35 47.68 -8.53
N PRO A 20 -31.23 47.55 -9.53
CA PRO A 20 -32.68 47.59 -9.36
C PRO A 20 -33.25 46.24 -8.87
N VAL A 21 -32.93 45.85 -7.63
CA VAL A 21 -33.40 44.63 -6.96
C VAL A 21 -34.43 44.94 -5.87
N ALA A 22 -35.29 43.97 -5.54
CA ALA A 22 -36.31 44.10 -4.52
C ALA A 22 -35.72 44.21 -3.10
N SER A 23 -34.58 43.58 -2.85
CA SER A 23 -33.80 43.72 -1.63
C SER A 23 -32.31 43.58 -1.95
N VAL A 24 -31.51 44.54 -1.47
CA VAL A 24 -30.06 44.54 -1.63
C VAL A 24 -29.36 43.54 -0.71
N ALA A 25 -29.99 43.15 0.41
CA ALA A 25 -29.39 42.25 1.39
C ALA A 25 -29.91 40.81 1.32
N ALA A 26 -30.98 40.55 0.57
CA ALA A 26 -31.53 39.20 0.44
C ALA A 26 -30.80 38.41 -0.65
N ASN A 27 -30.47 37.15 -0.37
CA ASN A 27 -29.99 36.21 -1.36
C ASN A 27 -30.72 34.87 -1.17
N PRO A 28 -31.63 34.48 -2.07
CA PRO A 28 -31.96 35.12 -3.36
C PRO A 28 -32.73 36.45 -3.25
N THR A 29 -32.70 37.25 -4.32
CA THR A 29 -33.50 38.48 -4.51
C THR A 29 -34.26 38.44 -5.83
N SER A 30 -35.11 39.44 -6.11
CA SER A 30 -35.85 39.53 -7.37
C SER A 30 -35.68 40.88 -8.07
N VAL A 31 -35.79 40.86 -9.39
CA VAL A 31 -35.75 42.04 -10.26
C VAL A 31 -37.11 42.17 -10.96
N THR A 32 -37.72 43.34 -10.87
CA THR A 32 -38.92 43.65 -11.67
C THR A 32 -38.47 44.03 -13.08
N VAL A 33 -38.94 43.31 -14.08
CA VAL A 33 -38.71 43.61 -15.49
C VAL A 33 -40.04 44.11 -16.04
N ASP A 34 -40.09 45.40 -16.35
CA ASP A 34 -41.26 46.04 -16.94
C ASP A 34 -41.04 46.15 -18.46
N TRP A 35 -42.01 45.69 -19.24
CA TRP A 35 -41.97 45.72 -20.71
C TRP A 35 -43.06 46.67 -21.23
N PRO A 36 -42.83 47.99 -21.20
CA PRO A 36 -43.76 48.96 -21.76
C PRO A 36 -43.84 48.82 -23.29
N GLU A 37 -45.06 48.67 -23.83
CA GLU A 37 -45.31 48.49 -25.28
C GLU A 37 -44.85 49.65 -26.16
N SER A 38 -44.68 50.85 -25.60
CA SER A 38 -44.45 52.09 -26.35
C SER A 38 -43.09 52.74 -26.11
N THR A 39 -42.19 52.12 -25.35
CA THR A 39 -40.83 52.64 -25.12
C THR A 39 -39.79 51.52 -25.27
N PRO A 40 -38.58 51.81 -25.79
CA PRO A 40 -37.52 50.83 -25.85
C PRO A 40 -37.22 50.24 -24.46
N PRO A 41 -36.94 48.94 -24.35
CA PRO A 41 -36.58 48.33 -23.08
C PRO A 41 -35.30 48.96 -22.53
N ILE A 42 -35.34 49.33 -21.25
CA ILE A 42 -34.18 49.88 -20.53
C ILE A 42 -33.35 48.72 -19.98
N GLU A 43 -32.06 48.69 -20.31
CA GLU A 43 -31.13 47.72 -19.75
C GLU A 43 -31.01 47.91 -18.23
N LYS A 44 -31.09 46.79 -17.48
CA LYS A 44 -30.89 46.76 -16.03
C LYS A 44 -29.63 45.97 -15.71
N THR A 45 -28.67 46.61 -15.06
CA THR A 45 -27.46 45.96 -14.54
C THR A 45 -27.64 45.69 -13.05
N VAL A 46 -27.41 44.46 -12.64
CA VAL A 46 -27.38 44.03 -11.24
C VAL A 46 -26.04 43.37 -10.96
N THR A 47 -25.37 43.80 -9.90
CA THR A 47 -24.05 43.30 -9.50
C THR A 47 -24.16 42.69 -8.11
N ALA A 48 -23.62 41.48 -7.92
CA ALA A 48 -23.49 40.88 -6.59
C ALA A 48 -22.09 41.15 -6.03
N PHE A 49 -22.04 41.58 -4.78
CA PHE A 49 -20.81 41.78 -4.03
C PHE A 49 -20.62 40.65 -3.03
N PHE A 50 -19.36 40.26 -2.85
CA PHE A 50 -18.96 39.18 -1.98
C PHE A 50 -17.80 39.66 -1.11
N MET A 51 -17.79 39.21 0.14
CA MET A 51 -16.72 39.49 1.10
C MET A 51 -16.07 38.18 1.53
N SER A 52 -14.78 38.23 1.90
CA SER A 52 -14.08 37.06 2.45
C SER A 52 -14.77 36.56 3.71
N SER A 53 -15.00 35.24 3.79
CA SER A 53 -15.50 34.61 5.02
C SER A 53 -14.37 34.44 6.02
N GLU A 54 -14.53 34.97 7.23
CA GLU A 54 -13.56 34.78 8.33
C GLU A 54 -13.71 33.43 9.03
N ILE A 55 -14.78 32.68 8.78
CA ILE A 55 -14.95 31.33 9.33
C ILE A 55 -13.94 30.39 8.68
N GLN A 56 -13.05 29.86 9.51
CA GLN A 56 -12.05 28.87 9.12
C GLN A 56 -12.20 27.59 9.95
N TYR A 57 -11.84 26.48 9.34
CA TYR A 57 -11.85 25.16 9.95
C TYR A 57 -10.50 24.46 9.77
N MET A 58 -10.17 23.63 10.75
CA MET A 58 -8.96 22.84 10.77
C MET A 58 -9.18 21.50 10.07
N LEU A 59 -8.20 21.09 9.27
CA LEU A 59 -8.11 19.75 8.70
C LEU A 59 -6.91 19.03 9.29
N ASN A 60 -7.18 18.01 10.12
CA ASN A 60 -6.15 17.17 10.70
C ASN A 60 -5.97 15.93 9.83
N VAL A 61 -4.76 15.72 9.31
CA VAL A 61 -4.41 14.54 8.52
C VAL A 61 -3.46 13.66 9.32
N SER A 62 -3.83 12.40 9.51
CA SER A 62 -2.96 11.37 10.10
C SER A 62 -2.57 10.34 9.06
N GLN A 63 -1.34 9.82 9.16
CA GLN A 63 -0.75 8.92 8.19
C GLN A 63 0.30 8.03 8.86
N TYR A 64 0.43 6.79 8.37
CA TYR A 64 1.48 5.87 8.76
C TYR A 64 1.86 5.01 7.56
N GLY A 65 3.16 4.87 7.24
CA GLY A 65 3.62 4.12 6.05
C GLY A 65 3.56 4.90 4.72
N GLY A 66 3.33 6.21 4.76
CA GLY A 66 3.27 7.06 3.57
C GLY A 66 3.13 8.54 3.91
N THR A 67 2.86 9.35 2.90
CA THR A 67 2.61 10.79 3.02
C THR A 67 1.31 11.20 2.33
N VAL A 68 0.74 12.31 2.78
CA VAL A 68 -0.46 12.92 2.18
C VAL A 68 -0.14 14.35 1.80
N SER A 69 -0.33 14.70 0.53
CA SER A 69 -0.30 16.09 0.07
C SER A 69 -1.72 16.66 0.04
N MET A 70 -1.87 17.93 0.41
CA MET A 70 -3.12 18.67 0.32
C MET A 70 -3.02 19.77 -0.74
N ARG A 71 -4.09 19.96 -1.51
CA ARG A 71 -4.22 21.07 -2.44
C ARG A 71 -5.64 21.66 -2.40
N PRO A 72 -5.80 22.96 -2.09
CA PRO A 72 -4.77 23.93 -1.68
C PRO A 72 -4.09 23.55 -0.36
N LEU A 73 -2.95 24.18 -0.05
CA LEU A 73 -2.30 24.04 1.26
C LEU A 73 -3.09 24.85 2.31
N PRO A 74 -3.10 24.41 3.59
CA PRO A 74 -3.78 25.13 4.65
C PRO A 74 -3.07 26.46 4.95
N SER A 75 -3.84 27.47 5.36
CA SER A 75 -3.27 28.66 6.01
C SER A 75 -2.94 28.35 7.48
N PRO A 76 -2.19 29.21 8.20
CA PRO A 76 -1.93 29.02 9.62
C PRO A 76 -3.19 28.89 10.49
N ASN A 77 -4.31 29.47 10.03
CA ASN A 77 -5.59 29.47 10.74
C ASN A 77 -6.58 28.40 10.19
N GLY A 78 -6.14 27.58 9.23
CA GLY A 78 -6.95 26.54 8.59
C GLY A 78 -7.42 26.90 7.17
N TYR A 79 -8.56 26.34 6.78
CA TYR A 79 -9.22 26.58 5.49
C TYR A 79 -10.50 27.38 5.69
N PRO A 80 -10.81 28.36 4.83
CA PRO A 80 -12.12 28.99 4.80
C PRO A 80 -13.24 27.97 4.57
N ILE A 81 -14.42 28.23 5.13
CA ILE A 81 -15.63 27.42 4.85
C ILE A 81 -15.89 27.26 3.35
N ASN A 82 -16.43 26.10 2.98
CA ASN A 82 -16.72 25.66 1.62
C ASN A 82 -15.49 25.50 0.71
N THR A 83 -14.28 25.51 1.28
CA THR A 83 -13.08 25.15 0.53
C THR A 83 -13.12 23.66 0.20
N THR A 84 -12.89 23.31 -1.06
CA THR A 84 -12.67 21.92 -1.46
C THR A 84 -11.18 21.63 -1.50
N VAL A 85 -10.73 20.69 -0.68
CA VAL A 85 -9.35 20.25 -0.58
C VAL A 85 -9.20 18.90 -1.27
N THR A 86 -8.24 18.78 -2.17
CA THR A 86 -7.81 17.51 -2.76
C THR A 86 -6.70 16.91 -1.92
N LEU A 87 -6.91 15.71 -1.39
CA LEU A 87 -5.92 14.91 -0.68
C LEU A 87 -5.36 13.86 -1.62
N THR A 88 -4.04 13.75 -1.70
CA THR A 88 -3.35 12.70 -2.47
C THR A 88 -2.41 11.95 -1.55
N ALA A 89 -2.60 10.64 -1.43
CA ALA A 89 -1.76 9.74 -0.67
C ALA A 89 -0.63 9.18 -1.54
N TYR A 90 0.60 9.20 -1.03
CA TYR A 90 1.78 8.59 -1.63
C TYR A 90 2.34 7.54 -0.68
N ALA A 91 2.38 6.28 -1.12
CA ALA A 91 2.94 5.21 -0.32
C ALA A 91 4.47 5.32 -0.28
N GLN A 92 5.07 5.07 0.89
CA GLN A 92 6.52 4.93 0.98
C GLN A 92 6.96 3.56 0.42
N SER A 93 8.25 3.39 0.10
CA SER A 93 8.80 2.10 -0.31
C SER A 93 8.41 0.99 0.67
N GLY A 94 7.96 -0.14 0.14
CA GLY A 94 7.50 -1.28 0.93
C GLY A 94 6.07 -1.15 1.48
N TYR A 95 5.36 -0.06 1.21
CA TYR A 95 3.94 0.09 1.55
C TYR A 95 3.06 0.26 0.31
N SER A 96 1.76 0.05 0.48
CA SER A 96 0.73 0.37 -0.51
C SER A 96 -0.42 1.14 0.13
N PHE A 97 -0.97 2.12 -0.58
CA PHE A 97 -2.16 2.84 -0.13
C PHE A 97 -3.35 1.88 -0.09
N SER A 98 -3.96 1.78 1.09
CA SER A 98 -5.12 0.92 1.33
C SER A 98 -6.41 1.69 1.15
N HIS A 99 -6.66 2.67 2.01
CA HIS A 99 -7.90 3.44 2.00
C HIS A 99 -7.80 4.70 2.87
N TRP A 100 -8.78 5.58 2.71
CA TRP A 100 -9.03 6.70 3.61
C TRP A 100 -10.02 6.32 4.72
N MET A 101 -9.87 6.95 5.89
CA MET A 101 -10.84 6.91 6.99
C MET A 101 -11.12 8.32 7.53
N GLY A 102 -12.25 8.49 8.21
CA GLY A 102 -12.68 9.76 8.81
C GLY A 102 -13.60 10.55 7.88
N ALA A 103 -13.29 11.83 7.65
CA ALA A 103 -14.12 12.74 6.85
C ALA A 103 -14.21 12.35 5.36
N ILE A 104 -13.26 11.57 4.85
CA ILE A 104 -13.35 10.84 3.58
C ILE A 104 -13.13 9.35 3.83
N SER A 105 -13.74 8.50 3.01
CA SER A 105 -13.61 7.05 3.12
C SER A 105 -13.48 6.37 1.75
N GLY A 106 -12.91 5.17 1.75
CA GLY A 106 -12.76 4.34 0.56
C GLY A 106 -11.38 4.41 -0.09
N VAL A 107 -11.24 3.78 -1.24
CA VAL A 107 -9.95 3.49 -1.91
C VAL A 107 -9.56 4.51 -2.99
N VAL A 108 -10.40 5.51 -3.24
CA VAL A 108 -10.17 6.50 -4.29
C VAL A 108 -9.03 7.43 -3.88
N ASN A 109 -8.00 7.53 -4.72
CA ASN A 109 -6.83 8.38 -4.49
C ASN A 109 -6.34 8.95 -5.84
N PRO A 110 -6.29 10.28 -6.02
CA PRO A 110 -6.62 11.35 -5.06
C PRO A 110 -8.11 11.45 -4.71
N SER A 111 -8.44 12.04 -3.56
CA SER A 111 -9.81 12.22 -3.06
C SER A 111 -10.10 13.68 -2.69
N SER A 112 -11.33 14.15 -2.91
CA SER A 112 -11.75 15.52 -2.60
C SER A 112 -12.59 15.59 -1.33
N LEU A 113 -12.34 16.60 -0.50
CA LEU A 113 -13.04 16.87 0.75
C LEU A 113 -13.54 18.33 0.78
N LEU A 114 -14.84 18.52 1.04
CA LEU A 114 -15.40 19.84 1.33
C LEU A 114 -15.18 20.18 2.81
N ILE A 115 -14.69 21.38 3.08
CA ILE A 115 -14.48 21.90 4.43
C ILE A 115 -15.71 22.72 4.85
N ASP A 116 -16.61 22.09 5.59
CA ASP A 116 -17.82 22.70 6.18
C ASP A 116 -17.82 22.68 7.72
N SER A 117 -16.81 22.04 8.32
CA SER A 117 -16.55 21.95 9.75
C SER A 117 -15.08 21.58 9.96
N ASP A 118 -14.61 21.52 11.21
CA ASP A 118 -13.35 20.83 11.51
C ASP A 118 -13.44 19.38 11.03
N LYS A 119 -12.40 18.90 10.35
CA LYS A 119 -12.34 17.56 9.76
C LYS A 119 -11.07 16.84 10.19
N SER A 120 -11.19 15.52 10.31
CA SER A 120 -10.05 14.61 10.46
C SER A 120 -10.07 13.55 9.36
N VAL A 121 -8.90 13.28 8.78
CA VAL A 121 -8.71 12.26 7.75
C VAL A 121 -7.51 11.40 8.11
N THR A 122 -7.63 10.10 7.91
CA THR A 122 -6.53 9.15 8.05
C THR A 122 -6.26 8.48 6.72
N ALA A 123 -5.02 8.55 6.23
CA ALA A 123 -4.55 7.70 5.15
C ALA A 123 -3.98 6.40 5.73
N VAL A 124 -4.56 5.27 5.35
CA VAL A 124 -4.10 3.95 5.77
C VAL A 124 -3.21 3.36 4.68
N PHE A 125 -1.99 2.99 5.05
CA PHE A 125 -1.07 2.27 4.19
C PHE A 125 -0.71 0.94 4.83
N ASN A 126 -0.69 -0.10 4.02
CA ASN A 126 -0.42 -1.46 4.45
C ASN A 126 0.96 -1.90 3.95
N PRO A 127 1.73 -2.66 4.75
CA PRO A 127 2.99 -3.22 4.32
C PRO A 127 2.84 -4.19 3.14
N THR A 128 3.89 -4.24 2.32
CA THR A 128 4.07 -5.18 1.22
C THR A 128 5.33 -6.00 1.45
N VAL A 129 5.39 -7.13 0.77
CA VAL A 129 6.50 -8.07 0.78
C VAL A 129 7.14 -8.07 -0.60
N GLU A 130 8.44 -7.81 -0.63
CA GLU A 130 9.29 -7.95 -1.80
C GLU A 130 9.96 -9.33 -1.75
N LEU A 131 9.95 -10.03 -2.88
CA LEU A 131 10.47 -11.38 -3.00
C LEU A 131 11.60 -11.45 -4.02
N ALA A 132 12.67 -12.14 -3.67
CA ALA A 132 13.79 -12.43 -4.56
C ALA A 132 14.22 -13.89 -4.47
N SER A 133 14.81 -14.38 -5.55
CA SER A 133 15.52 -15.66 -5.65
C SER A 133 16.99 -15.38 -5.95
N GLN A 134 17.88 -16.13 -5.31
CA GLN A 134 19.32 -16.03 -5.55
C GLN A 134 19.91 -17.42 -5.81
N PRO A 135 20.45 -17.70 -7.01
CA PRO A 135 20.37 -16.89 -8.24
C PRO A 135 18.92 -16.64 -8.71
N SER A 136 18.69 -15.61 -9.54
CA SER A 136 17.34 -15.21 -10.00
C SER A 136 16.54 -16.35 -10.64
N ASP A 137 17.22 -17.20 -11.41
CA ASP A 137 16.57 -18.26 -12.19
C ASP A 137 16.56 -19.61 -11.45
N ALA A 138 17.13 -19.66 -10.25
CA ALA A 138 17.31 -20.90 -9.48
C ALA A 138 16.04 -21.38 -8.79
N GLY A 139 14.99 -20.57 -8.76
CA GLY A 139 13.70 -20.92 -8.20
C GLY A 139 12.74 -19.75 -8.13
N THR A 140 11.57 -20.00 -7.55
CA THR A 140 10.52 -19.02 -7.33
C THR A 140 10.15 -18.94 -5.85
N VAL A 141 9.74 -17.77 -5.39
CA VAL A 141 9.16 -17.57 -4.05
C VAL A 141 7.69 -17.19 -4.20
N THR A 142 6.84 -17.78 -3.35
CA THR A 142 5.38 -17.58 -3.38
C THR A 142 4.86 -17.29 -1.98
N LEU A 143 3.76 -16.52 -1.90
CA LEU A 143 3.05 -16.17 -0.68
C LEU A 143 1.66 -16.80 -0.68
N ASP A 144 1.23 -17.30 0.48
CA ASP A 144 -0.14 -17.74 0.73
C ASP A 144 -0.67 -17.16 2.05
N PRO A 145 -1.66 -16.25 2.03
CA PRO A 145 -2.33 -15.73 0.83
C PRO A 145 -1.39 -14.94 -0.08
N ALA A 146 -1.73 -14.84 -1.37
CA ALA A 146 -0.99 -14.01 -2.31
C ALA A 146 -1.10 -12.52 -1.93
N GLN A 147 -0.08 -11.73 -2.31
CA GLN A 147 -0.03 -10.31 -1.96
C GLN A 147 -1.23 -9.53 -2.50
N PRO A 148 -2.02 -8.89 -1.62
CA PRO A 148 -3.10 -8.00 -2.07
C PRO A 148 -2.55 -6.76 -2.78
N ALA A 149 -3.31 -6.22 -3.74
CA ALA A 149 -2.94 -4.98 -4.44
C ALA A 149 -2.76 -3.78 -3.49
N HIS A 150 -3.44 -3.81 -2.34
CA HIS A 150 -3.42 -2.77 -1.32
C HIS A 150 -2.57 -3.16 -0.10
N GLY A 151 -1.63 -4.09 -0.25
CA GLY A 151 -0.79 -4.61 0.84
C GLY A 151 -1.55 -5.47 1.86
N TYR A 152 -0.80 -6.02 2.82
CA TYR A 152 -1.35 -6.84 3.89
C TYR A 152 -1.81 -5.97 5.07
N PRO A 153 -2.99 -6.21 5.64
CA PRO A 153 -3.31 -5.69 6.96
C PRO A 153 -2.22 -6.08 7.97
N THR A 154 -1.92 -5.20 8.93
CA THR A 154 -0.90 -5.47 9.95
C THR A 154 -1.17 -6.78 10.69
N ALA A 155 -0.11 -7.52 10.97
CA ALA A 155 -0.12 -8.83 11.63
C ALA A 155 -0.84 -9.94 10.84
N THR A 156 -0.99 -9.80 9.52
CA THR A 156 -1.51 -10.89 8.68
C THR A 156 -0.51 -12.05 8.67
N PRO A 157 -0.91 -13.29 9.01
CA PRO A 157 -0.05 -14.46 8.84
C PRO A 157 0.03 -14.85 7.36
N VAL A 158 1.25 -15.01 6.84
CA VAL A 158 1.52 -15.37 5.45
C VAL A 158 2.52 -16.51 5.41
N ALA A 159 2.18 -17.58 4.70
CA ALA A 159 3.09 -18.66 4.40
C ALA A 159 3.98 -18.28 3.21
N VAL A 160 5.29 -18.36 3.39
CA VAL A 160 6.30 -18.13 2.37
C VAL A 160 6.89 -19.47 1.95
N ARG A 161 6.88 -19.73 0.64
CA ARG A 161 7.38 -20.98 0.07
C ARG A 161 8.38 -20.72 -1.04
N ALA A 162 9.54 -21.37 -0.96
CA ALA A 162 10.52 -21.44 -2.03
C ALA A 162 10.34 -22.74 -2.81
N ALA A 163 10.30 -22.65 -4.14
CA ALA A 163 10.33 -23.80 -5.04
C ALA A 163 11.56 -23.69 -5.94
N ALA A 164 12.45 -24.68 -5.88
CA ALA A 164 13.66 -24.69 -6.69
C ALA A 164 13.35 -25.05 -8.15
N SER A 165 14.02 -24.38 -9.08
CA SER A 165 14.08 -24.77 -10.49
C SER A 165 14.89 -26.05 -10.66
N GLU A 166 14.81 -26.66 -11.85
CA GLU A 166 15.60 -27.83 -12.19
C GLU A 166 17.11 -27.59 -11.99
N GLY A 167 17.80 -28.58 -11.39
CA GLY A 167 19.23 -28.49 -11.11
C GLY A 167 19.61 -27.68 -9.87
N TYR A 168 18.63 -27.14 -9.13
CA TYR A 168 18.84 -26.42 -7.88
C TYR A 168 18.12 -27.09 -6.70
N ARG A 169 18.51 -26.72 -5.49
CA ARG A 169 17.77 -26.99 -4.26
C ARG A 169 17.76 -25.74 -3.38
N PHE A 170 16.68 -25.56 -2.63
CA PHE A 170 16.59 -24.51 -1.62
C PHE A 170 17.63 -24.78 -0.52
N ASP A 171 18.34 -23.72 -0.11
CA ASP A 171 19.38 -23.79 0.90
C ASP A 171 18.93 -23.07 2.19
N HIS A 172 18.66 -21.76 2.10
CA HIS A 172 18.21 -20.95 3.23
C HIS A 172 17.52 -19.65 2.79
N TRP A 173 16.78 -19.04 3.71
CA TRP A 173 16.23 -17.69 3.58
C TRP A 173 17.23 -16.63 4.03
N SER A 174 17.21 -15.46 3.40
CA SER A 174 17.92 -14.24 3.84
C SER A 174 17.05 -12.99 3.64
N GLY A 175 17.55 -11.83 4.08
CA GLY A 175 16.77 -10.59 4.18
C GLY A 175 16.10 -10.50 5.55
N ASP A 176 14.78 -10.33 5.58
CA ASP A 176 13.99 -10.30 6.81
C ASP A 176 13.64 -11.70 7.36
N LEU A 177 14.02 -12.76 6.64
CA LEU A 177 13.93 -14.14 7.10
C LEU A 177 15.32 -14.77 7.26
N SER A 178 15.37 -15.87 8.01
CA SER A 178 16.58 -16.69 8.17
C SER A 178 16.24 -18.17 8.34
N GLY A 179 17.26 -19.02 8.22
CA GLY A 179 17.12 -20.47 8.39
C GLY A 179 16.64 -21.20 7.12
N SER A 180 16.42 -22.50 7.25
CA SER A 180 16.14 -23.41 6.12
C SER A 180 14.75 -24.04 6.15
N GLN A 181 13.88 -23.61 7.08
CA GLN A 181 12.50 -24.08 7.14
C GLN A 181 11.73 -23.60 5.89
N ASN A 182 11.18 -24.54 5.12
CA ASN A 182 10.42 -24.23 3.90
C ASN A 182 9.29 -25.25 3.73
N PRO A 183 8.01 -24.84 3.78
CA PRO A 183 7.53 -23.46 3.93
C PRO A 183 7.70 -22.91 5.36
N ILE A 184 7.69 -21.58 5.48
CA ILE A 184 7.72 -20.84 6.76
C ILE A 184 6.56 -19.85 6.82
N THR A 185 5.87 -19.75 7.97
CA THR A 185 4.80 -18.76 8.19
C THR A 185 5.33 -17.58 8.99
N ILE A 186 5.06 -16.38 8.52
CA ILE A 186 5.46 -15.11 9.16
C ILE A 186 4.28 -14.17 9.33
N GLU A 187 4.36 -13.27 10.29
CA GLU A 187 3.39 -12.18 10.44
C GLU A 187 3.89 -10.91 9.75
N ILE A 188 3.05 -10.29 8.93
CA ILE A 188 3.37 -9.03 8.24
C ILE A 188 3.03 -7.84 9.12
N ASP A 189 3.99 -7.43 9.95
CA ASP A 189 3.91 -6.26 10.84
C ASP A 189 4.49 -4.97 10.23
N SER A 190 5.34 -5.12 9.23
CA SER A 190 6.11 -4.08 8.55
C SER A 190 6.47 -4.56 7.14
N PRO A 191 6.94 -3.68 6.24
CA PRO A 191 7.43 -4.10 4.94
C PRO A 191 8.54 -5.14 5.08
N LYS A 192 8.53 -6.17 4.23
CA LYS A 192 9.54 -7.24 4.28
C LYS A 192 10.20 -7.44 2.93
N VAL A 193 11.50 -7.73 2.95
CA VAL A 193 12.31 -8.13 1.81
C VAL A 193 12.83 -9.53 2.08
N ILE A 194 12.39 -10.50 1.28
CA ILE A 194 12.67 -11.92 1.51
C ILE A 194 13.38 -12.51 0.30
N THR A 195 14.54 -13.09 0.54
CA THR A 195 15.34 -13.75 -0.50
C THR A 195 15.44 -15.25 -0.22
N ALA A 196 15.05 -16.08 -1.20
CA ALA A 196 15.34 -17.51 -1.18
C ALA A 196 16.68 -17.79 -1.85
N ASN A 197 17.62 -18.37 -1.10
CA ASN A 197 18.93 -18.75 -1.61
C ASN A 197 18.90 -20.22 -2.03
N PHE A 198 19.38 -20.47 -3.24
CA PHE A 198 19.41 -21.79 -3.86
C PHE A 198 20.85 -22.17 -4.22
N VAL A 199 21.14 -23.45 -4.08
CA VAL A 199 22.44 -24.03 -4.47
C VAL A 199 22.23 -25.07 -5.55
N LYS A 200 23.22 -25.25 -6.42
CA LYS A 200 23.16 -26.31 -7.45
C LYS A 200 23.04 -27.67 -6.77
N SER A 201 22.08 -28.46 -7.21
CA SER A 201 21.97 -29.86 -6.81
C SER A 201 23.03 -30.65 -7.56
N THR A 202 24.12 -31.01 -6.89
CA THR A 202 25.09 -31.95 -7.46
C THR A 202 24.46 -33.34 -7.42
N PRO A 203 24.28 -34.02 -8.58
CA PRO A 203 23.81 -35.39 -8.57
C PRO A 203 24.80 -36.24 -7.78
N PHE A 204 24.29 -37.13 -6.93
CA PHE A 204 25.12 -38.06 -6.19
C PHE A 204 26.01 -38.82 -7.20
N PRO A 205 27.35 -38.84 -7.03
CA PRO A 205 28.21 -39.55 -7.95
C PRO A 205 27.95 -41.04 -7.82
N TRP A 206 27.14 -41.60 -8.72
CA TRP A 206 26.88 -43.05 -8.83
C TRP A 206 28.15 -43.90 -8.96
N TRP A 207 29.27 -43.25 -9.30
CA TRP A 207 30.60 -43.79 -9.47
C TRP A 207 31.31 -44.06 -8.13
N TRP A 208 30.82 -43.53 -7.00
CA TRP A 208 31.32 -43.83 -5.65
C TRP A 208 30.69 -45.09 -5.04
N ILE A 209 29.55 -45.56 -5.56
CA ILE A 209 28.89 -46.76 -5.07
C ILE A 209 29.81 -47.99 -5.19
N PRO A 210 30.50 -48.25 -6.32
CA PRO A 210 31.45 -49.36 -6.42
C PRO A 210 32.61 -49.25 -5.43
N ILE A 211 33.12 -48.03 -5.17
CA ILE A 211 34.29 -47.81 -4.30
C ILE A 211 33.94 -48.09 -2.83
N GLY A 212 32.78 -47.63 -2.37
CA GLY A 212 32.29 -47.92 -1.02
C GLY A 212 31.96 -49.41 -0.81
N LEU A 213 31.39 -50.07 -1.82
CA LEU A 213 31.09 -51.51 -1.78
C LEU A 213 32.36 -52.37 -1.77
N VAL A 214 33.39 -51.98 -2.54
CA VAL A 214 34.69 -52.67 -2.58
C VAL A 214 35.43 -52.54 -1.24
N LEU A 215 35.37 -51.38 -0.59
CA LEU A 215 35.95 -51.19 0.76
C LEU A 215 35.22 -52.00 1.84
N LEU A 216 33.88 -52.06 1.80
CA LEU A 216 33.09 -52.89 2.71
C LEU A 216 33.36 -54.39 2.52
N LEU A 217 33.42 -54.85 1.26
CA LEU A 217 33.75 -56.25 0.93
C LEU A 217 35.18 -56.61 1.32
N SER A 218 36.16 -55.73 1.12
CA SER A 218 37.54 -56.00 1.50
C SER A 218 37.73 -56.09 3.02
N VAL A 219 37.08 -55.23 3.80
CA VAL A 219 37.06 -55.35 5.28
C VAL A 219 36.43 -56.67 5.71
N PHE A 220 35.32 -57.09 5.08
CA PHE A 220 34.67 -58.37 5.40
C PHE A 220 35.55 -59.57 5.06
N VAL A 221 36.24 -59.55 3.91
CA VAL A 221 37.17 -60.61 3.50
C VAL A 221 38.37 -60.67 4.43
N ILE A 222 38.96 -59.52 4.80
CA ILE A 222 40.09 -59.44 5.73
C ILE A 222 39.68 -59.93 7.12
N ALA A 223 38.53 -59.50 7.63
CA ALA A 223 38.01 -59.96 8.92
C ALA A 223 37.73 -61.47 8.93
N ARG A 224 37.17 -62.01 7.84
CA ARG A 224 36.94 -63.46 7.69
C ARG A 224 38.25 -64.23 7.58
N LEU A 225 39.24 -63.72 6.86
CA LEU A 225 40.56 -64.34 6.72
C LEU A 225 41.30 -64.36 8.06
N ALA A 226 41.27 -63.26 8.80
CA ALA A 226 41.83 -63.16 10.14
C ALA A 226 41.16 -64.14 11.11
N TYR A 227 39.82 -64.23 11.07
CA TYR A 227 39.06 -65.19 11.88
C TYR A 227 39.49 -66.64 11.59
N VAL A 228 39.54 -67.03 10.31
CA VAL A 228 39.94 -68.40 9.91
C VAL A 228 41.37 -68.74 10.34
N LEU A 229 42.31 -67.79 10.22
CA LEU A 229 43.70 -67.98 10.64
C LEU A 229 43.85 -68.14 12.15
N VAL A 230 43.07 -67.38 12.94
CA VAL A 230 43.05 -67.49 14.41
C VAL A 230 42.46 -68.83 14.83
N THR A 231 41.34 -69.26 14.21
CA THR A 231 40.72 -70.54 14.57
C THR A 231 41.54 -71.76 14.13
N ARG A 232 42.31 -71.69 13.04
CA ARG A 232 43.18 -72.80 12.61
C ARG A 232 44.37 -73.03 13.54
N ARG A 233 44.93 -71.95 14.10
CA ARG A 233 46.02 -72.05 15.10
C ARG A 233 45.56 -72.63 16.43
N ALA A 234 44.29 -72.48 16.79
CA ALA A 234 43.74 -72.98 18.05
C ALA A 234 43.41 -74.49 18.03
N THR A 235 43.49 -75.16 16.87
CA THR A 235 43.18 -76.59 16.71
C THR A 235 44.42 -77.47 16.52
N GLU A 236 45.62 -76.91 16.64
CA GLU A 236 46.90 -77.62 16.46
C GLU A 236 47.68 -77.84 17.78
N ASP A 237 47.11 -77.47 18.93
CA ASP A 237 47.58 -77.81 20.29
C ASP A 237 46.68 -78.88 20.94
#